data_AF-A0A2D9SS14-F1
#
_entry.id   AF-A0A2D9SS14-F1
#
_cell.length_a   1.000
_cell.length_b   1.000
_cell.length_c   1.000
_cell.angle_alpha   90.00
_cell.angle_beta   90.00
_cell.angle_gamma   90.00
#
_symmetry.space_group_name_H-M   'P 1'
#
loop_
_entity.id
_entity.type
_entity.pdbx_description
1 polymer ?
#
loop_
_entity_poly.entity_id
_entity_poly.type
_entity_poly.pdbx_seq_one_letter_code
_entity_poly.pdbx_strand_id
1 'polypeptide(L)'
;MRLLQTTSDLLKEQMLEFHRDSFNVPAERLKSVFAPYRICPLGAHVDHQLGMVSALATEMGIWVHYSERSDGQCVIRSEGFPGEVQFELSSPPQRQFDWADYARGALQTLQRRYSLTRGLSIS
;
A
#
# COMPACT_ATOMS: atom_id res chain seq x y z
N MET A 1 24.25 10.54 -8.77
CA MET A 1 23.18 9.52 -8.67
C MET A 1 23.37 8.52 -7.51
N ARG A 2 24.23 8.80 -6.52
CA ARG A 2 24.47 7.91 -5.35
C ARG A 2 23.73 8.38 -4.10
N LEU A 3 23.45 9.68 -3.98
CA LEU A 3 22.77 10.30 -2.83
C LEU A 3 21.28 9.91 -2.71
N LEU A 4 20.55 9.77 -3.83
CA LEU A 4 19.11 9.45 -3.81
C LEU A 4 18.81 8.01 -3.42
N GLN A 5 19.68 7.05 -3.78
CA GLN A 5 19.53 5.66 -3.34
C GLN A 5 19.65 5.55 -1.82
N THR A 6 20.64 6.23 -1.23
CA THR A 6 20.85 6.24 0.22
C THR A 6 19.64 6.81 0.98
N THR A 7 18.98 7.84 0.46
CA THR A 7 17.77 8.41 1.08
C THR A 7 16.57 7.47 0.99
N SER A 8 16.38 6.78 -0.13
CA SER A 8 15.30 5.81 -0.30
C SER A 8 15.47 4.60 0.62
N ASP A 9 16.70 4.09 0.73
CA ASP A 9 17.03 2.98 1.63
C ASP A 9 16.84 3.37 3.10
N LEU A 10 17.26 4.58 3.48
CA LEU A 10 17.05 5.11 4.83
C LEU A 10 15.56 5.30 5.16
N LEU A 11 14.79 5.86 4.24
CA LEU A 11 13.34 6.03 4.42
C LEU A 11 12.65 4.67 4.59
N LYS A 12 13.05 3.68 3.79
CA LYS A 12 12.55 2.31 3.92
C LYS A 12 12.88 1.74 5.31
N GLU A 13 14.10 1.90 5.81
CA GLU A 13 14.50 1.45 7.15
C GLU A 13 13.69 2.14 8.25
N GLN A 14 13.49 3.46 8.16
CA GLN A 14 12.66 4.21 9.11
C GLN A 14 11.20 3.73 9.11
N MET A 15 10.63 3.49 7.93
CA MET A 15 9.25 3.03 7.81
C MET A 15 9.08 1.56 8.24
N LEU A 16 10.13 0.75 8.11
CA LEU A 16 10.20 -0.60 8.68
C LEU A 16 10.13 -0.58 10.21
N GLU A 17 10.91 0.29 10.84
CA GLU A 17 10.88 0.48 12.30
C GLU A 17 9.54 1.02 12.76
N PHE A 18 8.98 2.00 12.03
CA PHE A 18 7.63 2.50 12.29
C PHE A 18 6.59 1.38 12.28
N HIS A 19 6.59 0.49 11.28
CA HIS A 19 5.66 -0.65 11.24
C HIS A 19 5.82 -1.55 12.46
N ARG A 20 7.07 -1.92 12.75
CA ARG A 20 7.43 -2.84 13.84
C ARG A 20 6.90 -2.32 15.17
N ASP A 21 7.18 -1.06 15.46
CA ASP A 21 6.85 -0.45 16.74
C ASP A 21 5.34 -0.16 16.84
N SER A 22 4.71 0.23 15.72
CA SER A 22 3.27 0.49 15.62
C SER A 22 2.41 -0.76 15.86
N PHE A 23 2.87 -1.93 15.42
CA PHE A 23 2.09 -3.17 15.46
C PHE A 23 2.66 -4.26 16.36
N ASN A 24 3.81 -4.01 16.99
CA ASN A 24 4.54 -4.96 17.83
C ASN A 24 4.77 -6.32 17.14
N VAL A 25 5.29 -6.27 15.92
CA VAL A 25 5.49 -7.46 15.06
C VAL A 25 6.98 -7.80 14.99
N PRO A 26 7.39 -9.07 15.11
CA PRO A 26 8.80 -9.44 15.00
C PRO A 26 9.31 -9.28 13.56
N ALA A 27 10.60 -8.97 13.41
CA ALA A 27 11.19 -8.60 12.13
C ALA A 27 11.01 -9.67 11.03
N GLU A 28 10.97 -10.94 11.40
CA GLU A 28 10.84 -12.08 10.46
C GLU A 28 9.46 -12.17 9.80
N ARG A 29 8.45 -11.52 10.39
CA ARG A 29 7.07 -11.51 9.85
C ARG A 29 6.78 -10.26 9.03
N LEU A 30 7.69 -9.30 9.00
CA LEU A 30 7.52 -8.07 8.27
C LEU A 30 7.83 -8.31 6.79
N LYS A 31 6.91 -7.86 5.92
CA LYS A 31 7.09 -7.84 4.46
C LYS A 31 6.95 -6.42 3.95
N SER A 32 7.58 -6.14 2.80
CA SER A 32 7.55 -4.82 2.17
C SER A 32 7.32 -4.93 0.67
N VAL A 33 6.54 -4.00 0.12
CA VAL A 33 6.40 -3.80 -1.32
C VAL A 33 6.57 -2.32 -1.67
N PHE A 34 7.06 -2.04 -2.87
CA PHE A 34 7.19 -0.69 -3.39
C PHE A 34 6.32 -0.52 -4.63
N ALA A 35 5.49 0.51 -4.63
CA ALA A 35 4.67 0.91 -5.76
C ALA A 35 5.21 2.23 -6.34
N PRO A 36 5.92 2.22 -7.47
CA PRO A 36 6.48 3.43 -8.06
C PRO A 36 5.38 4.35 -8.58
N TYR A 37 5.60 5.65 -8.48
CA TYR A 37 4.86 6.62 -9.28
C TYR A 37 5.21 6.47 -10.76
N ARG A 38 4.38 7.05 -11.62
CA ARG A 38 4.59 7.04 -13.06
C ARG A 38 4.57 8.44 -13.64
N ILE A 39 5.36 8.64 -14.69
CA ILE A 39 5.21 9.76 -15.62
C ILE A 39 4.75 9.22 -16.98
N CYS A 40 4.09 10.05 -17.78
CA CYS A 40 3.57 9.66 -19.10
C CYS A 40 3.98 10.70 -20.14
N PRO A 41 5.22 10.66 -20.66
CA PRO A 41 5.70 11.69 -21.59
C PRO A 41 4.88 11.82 -22.87
N LEU A 42 4.30 10.71 -23.36
CA LEU A 42 3.47 10.67 -24.57
C LEU A 42 2.19 9.87 -24.33
N GLY A 43 1.10 10.28 -24.98
CA GLY A 43 -0.20 9.61 -24.89
C GLY A 43 -1.00 9.97 -23.64
N ALA A 44 -1.03 11.25 -23.25
CA ALA A 44 -1.95 11.71 -22.22
C ALA A 44 -3.41 11.64 -22.72
N HIS A 45 -4.33 11.26 -21.84
CA HIS A 45 -5.78 11.20 -22.09
C HIS A 45 -6.25 10.26 -23.21
N VAL A 46 -5.40 9.40 -23.77
CA VAL A 46 -5.82 8.42 -24.80
C VAL A 46 -5.99 7.00 -24.25
N ASP A 47 -5.60 6.77 -23.00
CA ASP A 47 -5.66 5.48 -22.31
C ASP A 47 -7.07 4.88 -22.26
N HIS A 48 -8.06 5.70 -21.94
CA HIS A 48 -9.47 5.31 -21.92
C HIS A 48 -10.12 5.23 -23.31
N GLN A 49 -9.38 5.58 -24.37
CA GLN A 49 -9.78 5.45 -25.78
C GLN A 49 -9.03 4.30 -26.49
N LEU A 50 -8.34 3.44 -25.74
CA LEU A 50 -7.51 2.35 -26.26
C LEU A 50 -6.31 2.84 -27.11
N GLY A 51 -5.90 4.10 -26.93
CA GLY A 51 -4.72 4.65 -27.58
C GLY A 51 -3.42 4.17 -26.95
N MET A 52 -2.32 4.29 -27.70
CA MET A 52 -0.98 3.96 -27.19
C MET A 52 -0.51 5.02 -26.19
N VAL A 53 0.10 4.56 -25.10
CA VAL A 53 0.70 5.41 -24.07
C VAL A 53 2.17 5.02 -23.85
N SER A 54 2.99 6.00 -23.50
CA SER A 54 4.37 5.76 -23.08
C SER A 54 4.50 6.16 -21.62
N ALA A 55 4.34 5.20 -20.71
CA ALA A 55 4.50 5.42 -19.27
C ALA A 55 5.86 4.91 -18.77
N LEU A 56 6.46 5.64 -17.83
CA LEU A 56 7.72 5.29 -17.18
C LEU A 56 7.51 5.28 -15.67
N ALA A 57 7.95 4.20 -15.00
CA ALA A 57 8.02 4.15 -13.54
C ALA A 57 9.16 5.05 -13.04
N THR A 58 8.93 5.76 -11.95
CA THR A 58 9.95 6.60 -11.30
C THR A 58 10.57 5.88 -10.12
N GLU A 59 11.74 6.35 -9.68
CA GLU A 59 12.37 5.90 -8.43
C GLU A 59 11.63 6.41 -7.16
N MET A 60 10.66 7.32 -7.33
CA MET A 60 9.77 7.77 -6.25
C MET A 60 8.49 6.93 -6.24
N GLY A 61 7.90 6.74 -5.07
CA GLY A 61 6.69 5.95 -4.94
C GLY A 61 6.25 5.78 -3.49
N ILE A 62 5.42 4.77 -3.27
CA ILE A 62 4.88 4.41 -1.96
C ILE A 62 5.50 3.10 -1.52
N TRP A 63 6.15 3.12 -0.37
CA TRP A 63 6.49 1.90 0.36
C TRP A 63 5.27 1.46 1.19
N VAL A 64 4.99 0.17 1.17
CA VAL A 64 3.97 -0.45 2.02
C VAL A 64 4.63 -1.56 2.81
N HIS A 65 4.65 -1.41 4.12
CA HIS A 65 5.10 -2.43 5.06
C HIS A 65 3.89 -3.11 5.65
N TYR A 66 3.94 -4.44 5.73
CA TYR A 66 2.80 -5.20 6.20
C TYR A 66 3.19 -6.49 6.90
N SER A 67 2.25 -6.97 7.70
CA SER A 67 2.34 -8.25 8.39
C SER A 67 0.96 -8.90 8.48
N GLU A 68 0.95 -10.22 8.44
CA GLU A 68 -0.29 -11.01 8.46
C GLU A 68 -0.91 -11.04 9.85
N ARG A 69 -2.24 -10.94 9.91
CA ARG A 69 -3.05 -11.08 11.12
C ARG A 69 -3.95 -12.29 11.02
N SER A 70 -4.06 -13.05 12.11
CA SER A 70 -4.90 -14.25 12.20
C SER A 70 -6.36 -13.97 12.55
N ASP A 71 -6.67 -12.74 12.97
CA ASP A 71 -8.00 -12.30 13.44
C ASP A 71 -8.90 -11.81 12.29
N GLY A 72 -8.40 -11.78 11.05
CA GLY A 72 -9.14 -11.28 9.90
C GLY A 72 -9.34 -9.76 9.90
N GLN A 73 -8.66 -9.02 10.78
CA GLN A 73 -8.67 -7.56 10.82
C GLN A 73 -7.64 -6.97 9.87
N CYS A 74 -7.99 -5.88 9.20
CA CYS A 74 -7.05 -5.03 8.49
C CYS A 74 -6.91 -3.71 9.24
N VAL A 75 -5.69 -3.39 9.68
CA VAL A 75 -5.36 -2.15 10.38
C VAL A 75 -4.31 -1.41 9.58
N ILE A 76 -4.62 -0.19 9.16
CA ILE A 76 -3.77 0.61 8.28
C ILE A 76 -3.43 1.93 8.97
N ARG A 77 -2.13 2.26 8.97
CA ARG A 77 -1.60 3.58 9.31
C ARG A 77 -0.84 4.11 8.09
N SER A 78 -0.63 5.42 8.03
CA SER A 78 0.14 6.06 6.97
C SER A 78 0.89 7.23 7.55
N GLU A 79 2.15 7.43 7.19
CA GLU A 79 2.88 8.65 7.57
C GLU A 79 2.30 9.88 6.87
N GLY A 80 1.86 9.73 5.61
CA GLY A 80 1.33 10.82 4.80
C GLY A 80 -0.12 11.21 5.09
N PHE A 81 -0.84 10.46 5.94
CA PHE A 81 -2.25 10.70 6.22
C PHE A 81 -2.58 10.42 7.69
N PRO A 82 -3.38 11.29 8.34
CA PRO A 82 -3.63 11.14 9.77
C PRO A 82 -4.52 9.94 10.10
N GLY A 83 -4.29 9.41 11.29
CA GLY A 83 -5.16 8.42 11.93
C GLY A 83 -4.82 6.96 11.63
N GLU A 84 -5.59 6.09 12.25
CA GLU A 84 -5.59 4.65 12.01
C GLU A 84 -6.95 4.25 11.44
N VAL A 85 -6.94 3.40 10.43
CA VAL A 85 -8.15 2.85 9.84
C VAL A 85 -8.20 1.35 10.07
N GLN A 86 -9.34 0.86 10.55
CA GLN A 86 -9.61 -0.55 10.76
C GLN A 86 -10.80 -1.02 9.91
N PHE A 87 -10.72 -2.23 9.36
CA PHE A 87 -11.83 -2.91 8.71
C PHE A 87 -11.61 -4.42 8.67
N GLU A 88 -12.70 -5.21 8.63
CA GLU A 88 -12.63 -6.67 8.68
C GLU A 88 -12.79 -7.31 7.30
N LEU A 89 -12.17 -8.47 7.09
CA LEU A 89 -12.39 -9.28 5.88
C LEU A 89 -13.81 -9.82 5.77
N SER A 90 -14.44 -10.15 6.91
CA SER A 90 -15.81 -10.69 7.00
C SER A 90 -16.87 -9.67 6.58
N SER A 91 -16.55 -8.38 6.66
CA SER A 91 -17.47 -7.29 6.43
C SER A 91 -17.31 -6.74 5.01
N PRO A 92 -18.41 -6.58 4.24
CA PRO A 92 -18.32 -6.00 2.90
C PRO A 92 -17.76 -4.57 3.00
N PRO A 93 -16.66 -4.24 2.30
CA PRO A 93 -16.06 -2.91 2.38
C PRO A 93 -17.04 -1.85 1.90
N GLN A 94 -17.33 -0.87 2.75
CA GLN A 94 -18.14 0.31 2.42
C GLN A 94 -17.25 1.53 2.22
N ARG A 95 -17.66 2.41 1.30
CA ARG A 95 -16.96 3.67 1.02
C ARG A 95 -17.15 4.63 2.19
N GLN A 96 -16.05 5.11 2.77
CA GLN A 96 -16.05 6.05 3.89
C GLN A 96 -15.63 7.48 3.49
N PHE A 97 -15.31 7.69 2.21
CA PHE A 97 -14.84 8.96 1.65
C PHE A 97 -13.53 9.46 2.28
N ASP A 98 -12.67 8.53 2.71
CA ASP A 98 -11.34 8.80 3.24
C ASP A 98 -10.24 8.17 2.37
N TRP A 99 -8.98 8.39 2.75
CA TRP A 99 -7.82 7.86 2.03
C TRP A 99 -7.72 6.32 2.09
N ALA A 100 -8.35 5.66 3.06
CA ALA A 100 -8.29 4.20 3.18
C ALA A 100 -9.29 3.49 2.26
N ASP A 101 -10.17 4.22 1.57
CA ASP A 101 -11.05 3.66 0.55
C ASP A 101 -10.28 2.97 -0.59
N TYR A 102 -9.04 3.39 -0.88
CA TYR A 102 -8.18 2.68 -1.84
C TYR A 102 -7.88 1.25 -1.38
N ALA A 103 -7.54 1.05 -0.10
CA ALA A 103 -7.28 -0.27 0.46
C ALA A 103 -8.56 -1.10 0.57
N ARG A 104 -9.68 -0.49 0.98
CA ARG A 104 -11.01 -1.14 0.99
C ARG A 104 -11.44 -1.60 -0.40
N GLY A 105 -11.23 -0.78 -1.43
CA GLY A 105 -11.52 -1.14 -2.82
C GLY A 105 -10.63 -2.26 -3.36
N ALA A 106 -9.35 -2.26 -3.01
CA ALA A 106 -8.43 -3.35 -3.33
C ALA A 106 -8.87 -4.66 -2.68
N LEU A 107 -9.22 -4.63 -1.38
CA LEU A 107 -9.77 -5.77 -0.66
C LEU A 107 -11.04 -6.29 -1.36
N GLN A 108 -12.01 -5.41 -1.63
CA GLN A 108 -13.27 -5.79 -2.29
C GLN A 108 -13.02 -6.47 -3.65
N THR A 109 -12.06 -5.98 -4.43
CA THR A 109 -11.71 -6.55 -5.74
C THR A 109 -11.07 -7.93 -5.60
N LEU A 110 -10.17 -8.11 -4.62
CA LEU A 110 -9.51 -9.39 -4.36
C LEU A 110 -10.50 -10.45 -3.85
N GLN A 111 -11.44 -10.07 -2.98
CA GLN A 111 -12.47 -10.97 -2.45
C GLN A 111 -13.40 -11.56 -3.51
N ARG A 112 -13.57 -10.87 -4.66
CA ARG A 112 -14.33 -11.40 -5.79
C ARG A 112 -13.65 -12.59 -6.48
N ARG A 113 -12.36 -12.79 -6.24
CA ARG A 113 -11.53 -13.79 -6.93
C ARG A 113 -10.88 -14.81 -6.00
N TYR A 114 -10.71 -14.46 -4.72
CA TYR A 114 -10.00 -15.28 -3.74
C TYR A 114 -10.73 -15.31 -2.39
N SER A 115 -10.65 -16.45 -1.69
CA SER A 115 -11.08 -16.57 -0.30
C SER A 115 -9.97 -16.08 0.62
N LEU A 116 -10.09 -14.83 1.10
CA LEU A 116 -9.12 -14.23 2.00
C LEU A 116 -9.44 -14.61 3.45
N THR A 117 -8.47 -15.18 4.16
CA THR A 117 -8.64 -15.70 5.53
C THR A 117 -7.73 -15.03 6.55
N ARG A 118 -6.84 -14.13 6.11
CA ARG A 118 -5.80 -13.49 6.93
C ARG A 118 -5.87 -11.99 6.73
N GLY A 119 -6.08 -11.29 7.83
CA GLY A 119 -6.05 -9.82 7.86
C GLY A 119 -4.63 -9.29 7.74
N LEU A 120 -4.46 -7.97 7.73
CA LEU A 120 -3.17 -7.31 7.56
C LEU A 120 -3.01 -6.13 8.51
N SER A 121 -1.87 -6.06 9.19
CA SER A 121 -1.36 -4.78 9.70
C SER A 121 -0.57 -4.14 8.57
N ILE A 122 -0.81 -2.85 8.28
CA ILE A 122 -0.23 -2.11 7.15
C ILE A 122 0.24 -0.73 7.62
N SER A 123 1.42 -0.32 7.20
CA SER A 123 1.94 1.06 7.35
C SER A 123 2.70 1.52 6.12
#